data_AF-A0A6C0W525-F1
#
_entry.id   AF-A0A6C0W525-F1
#
_cell.length_a   1.000
_cell.length_b   1.000
_cell.length_c   1.000
_cell.angle_alpha   90.00
_cell.angle_beta   90.00
_cell.angle_gamma   90.00
#
_symmetry.space_group_name_H-M   'P 1'
#
loop_
_entity.id
_entity.type
_entity.pdbx_description
1 polymer ?
#
loop_
_entity_poly.entity_id
_entity_poly.type
_entity_poly.pdbx_seq_one_letter_code
_entity_poly.pdbx_strand_id
1 'polypeptide(L)'
;MNNERFINFGFNKVIITSSIINSAEYSFHHNVLITNNTTFDEYYNQVIDYIDSHYDSEDNSYGIEIIPAFKVKVWNMDNYLNKKIKINKNNTIQISQKRNYSTKNNILKLIQKRYYSSTAKINSNISPIKNNIVTGIANPISAMDIETIEFNDNQYPVAITLSYIDNGYQIKNELFLIDFDLLLIDTDKALNNLWYDYITYITNNSIKYIFVHNLGNFDGYFIYKGLSEQMEPKFVNTIIDNHNRFITIQMKNKINQIKWLDSYRIFAVTLNELCEVFNVDGKLCKYNPSFNNLDTLLNDEKLFTQFKQYAIQDSKALLKALLSAQDIYLRDFNIDITSIVSTSSLSLKIFRTKFLNVDIPILKGSTDKFIRNSYFGGGCDYYKGYGQNLYYYDVNSLYPFSMMKPMPFKLIKQHNNLNLDLTVDNKLFGFLKLNVLYLIVGDLCYLLNFKGKLFTLLVNGKGLISLKKWKRY
;
A
#
# COMPACT_ATOMS: atom_id res chain seq x y z
N MET A 1 -6.95 -32.25 -22.69
CA MET A 1 -8.16 -31.74 -23.37
C MET A 1 -8.53 -32.55 -24.61
N ASN A 2 -7.58 -33.22 -25.26
CA ASN A 2 -7.82 -34.03 -26.47
C ASN A 2 -8.30 -35.48 -26.19
N ASN A 3 -8.88 -35.73 -25.02
CA ASN A 3 -9.36 -37.06 -24.67
C ASN A 3 -10.73 -37.29 -25.30
N GLU A 4 -10.95 -38.44 -25.94
CA GLU A 4 -12.18 -38.73 -26.68
C GLU A 4 -13.43 -38.67 -25.80
N ARG A 5 -13.36 -39.22 -24.58
CA ARG A 5 -14.46 -39.13 -23.60
C ARG A 5 -14.75 -37.68 -23.22
N PHE A 6 -13.72 -36.85 -23.14
CA PHE A 6 -13.87 -35.42 -22.85
C PHE A 6 -14.49 -34.67 -24.04
N ILE A 7 -14.05 -34.95 -25.27
CA ILE A 7 -14.60 -34.34 -26.50
C ILE A 7 -16.08 -34.69 -26.68
N ASN A 8 -16.43 -35.97 -26.47
CA ASN A 8 -17.78 -36.49 -26.60
C ASN A 8 -18.70 -36.09 -25.43
N PHE A 9 -18.16 -35.54 -24.35
CA PHE A 9 -18.95 -35.11 -23.19
C PHE A 9 -19.85 -33.90 -23.50
N GLY A 10 -19.51 -33.09 -24.51
CA GLY A 10 -20.21 -31.88 -24.94
C GLY A 10 -19.27 -30.97 -25.72
N PHE A 11 -19.78 -30.03 -26.51
CA PHE A 11 -18.99 -28.96 -27.11
C PHE A 11 -18.60 -27.90 -26.06
N ASN A 12 -19.56 -27.27 -25.38
CA ASN A 12 -19.31 -26.27 -24.35
C ASN A 12 -19.17 -26.91 -22.97
N LYS A 13 -18.11 -26.59 -22.24
CA LYS A 13 -17.86 -27.16 -20.90
C LYS A 13 -17.36 -26.12 -19.93
N VAL A 14 -17.65 -26.32 -18.66
CA VAL A 14 -17.06 -25.56 -17.56
C VAL A 14 -16.15 -26.46 -16.74
N ILE A 15 -14.92 -26.03 -16.48
CA ILE A 15 -13.95 -26.73 -15.62
C ILE A 15 -13.74 -25.98 -14.30
N ILE A 16 -13.71 -26.73 -13.20
CA ILE A 16 -13.15 -26.30 -11.91
C ILE A 16 -12.17 -27.38 -11.44
N THR A 17 -10.97 -26.95 -11.02
CA THR A 17 -9.98 -27.81 -10.37
C THR A 17 -9.93 -27.48 -8.88
N SER A 18 -9.97 -28.49 -8.03
CA SER A 18 -9.89 -28.37 -6.57
C SER A 18 -8.96 -29.42 -5.96
N SER A 19 -8.48 -29.19 -4.74
CA SER A 19 -7.82 -30.20 -3.91
C SER A 19 -8.66 -30.50 -2.68
N ILE A 20 -8.46 -31.68 -2.10
CA ILE A 20 -9.00 -32.03 -0.79
C ILE A 20 -7.84 -32.06 0.19
N ILE A 21 -7.85 -31.16 1.18
CA ILE A 21 -6.81 -31.05 2.21
C ILE A 21 -7.52 -31.01 3.55
N ASN A 22 -7.16 -31.92 4.45
CA ASN A 22 -7.78 -32.05 5.78
C ASN A 22 -9.33 -32.09 5.71
N SER A 23 -9.86 -32.90 4.77
CA SER A 23 -11.30 -33.05 4.51
C SER A 23 -12.05 -31.79 4.03
N ALA A 24 -11.34 -30.71 3.72
CA ALA A 24 -11.90 -29.51 3.11
C ALA A 24 -11.52 -29.42 1.61
N GLU A 25 -12.48 -29.04 0.77
CA GLU A 25 -12.27 -28.86 -0.67
C GLU A 25 -11.88 -27.41 -0.97
N TYR A 26 -10.69 -27.20 -1.56
CA TYR A 26 -10.17 -25.88 -1.94
C TYR A 26 -10.12 -25.78 -3.46
N SER A 27 -10.77 -24.76 -4.04
CA SER A 27 -10.75 -24.55 -5.49
C SER A 27 -9.52 -23.76 -5.92
N PHE A 28 -8.77 -24.27 -6.88
CA PHE A 28 -7.55 -23.64 -7.40
C PHE A 28 -7.80 -22.46 -8.32
N HIS A 29 -8.97 -22.40 -8.96
CA HIS A 29 -9.35 -21.30 -9.84
C HIS A 29 -10.87 -21.19 -9.98
N HIS A 30 -11.33 -20.03 -10.46
CA HIS A 30 -12.73 -19.81 -10.81
C HIS A 30 -13.17 -20.72 -11.97
N ASN A 31 -14.48 -20.88 -12.17
CA ASN A 31 -14.99 -21.76 -13.20
C ASN A 31 -14.77 -21.19 -14.61
N VAL A 32 -14.08 -21.95 -15.47
CA VAL A 32 -13.68 -21.50 -16.81
C VAL A 32 -14.52 -22.20 -17.88
N LEU A 33 -15.14 -21.41 -18.76
CA LEU A 33 -15.82 -21.92 -19.94
C LEU A 33 -14.80 -22.23 -21.03
N ILE A 34 -14.85 -23.44 -21.57
CA ILE A 34 -14.00 -23.93 -22.65
C ILE A 34 -14.85 -24.67 -23.69
N THR A 35 -14.27 -24.85 -24.87
CA THR A 35 -14.87 -25.62 -25.96
C THR A 35 -14.00 -26.83 -26.32
N ASN A 36 -14.45 -27.68 -27.24
CA ASN A 36 -13.60 -28.73 -27.82
C ASN A 36 -12.37 -28.17 -28.56
N ASN A 37 -12.42 -26.91 -28.96
CA ASN A 37 -11.32 -26.25 -29.67
C ASN A 37 -10.36 -25.55 -28.71
N THR A 38 -10.70 -25.43 -27.43
CA THR A 38 -9.83 -24.77 -26.45
C THR A 38 -8.64 -25.68 -26.14
N THR A 39 -7.45 -25.18 -26.44
CA THR A 39 -6.19 -25.85 -26.10
C THR A 39 -5.91 -25.77 -24.60
N PHE A 40 -5.04 -26.65 -24.11
CA PHE A 40 -4.62 -26.59 -22.71
C PHE A 40 -3.96 -25.25 -22.37
N ASP A 41 -3.14 -24.70 -23.28
CA ASP A 41 -2.45 -23.42 -23.06
C ASP A 41 -3.44 -22.26 -22.95
N GLU A 42 -4.48 -22.23 -23.79
CA GLU A 42 -5.55 -21.22 -23.70
C GLU A 42 -6.33 -21.32 -22.40
N TYR A 43 -6.58 -22.52 -21.90
CA TYR A 43 -7.20 -22.73 -20.60
C TYR A 43 -6.26 -22.31 -19.46
N TYR A 44 -5.00 -22.73 -19.50
CA TYR A 44 -4.01 -22.42 -18.47
C TYR A 44 -3.80 -20.90 -18.36
N ASN A 45 -3.70 -20.20 -19.48
CA ASN A 45 -3.61 -18.74 -19.53
C ASN A 45 -4.83 -17.99 -18.95
N GLN A 46 -5.98 -18.65 -18.79
CA GLN A 46 -7.16 -18.09 -18.12
C GLN A 46 -7.12 -18.26 -16.60
N VAL A 47 -6.37 -19.25 -16.09
CA VAL A 47 -6.37 -19.61 -14.66
C VAL A 47 -5.06 -19.32 -13.95
N ILE A 48 -3.94 -19.20 -14.68
CA ILE A 48 -2.60 -19.11 -14.10
C ILE A 48 -2.46 -17.95 -13.13
N ASP A 49 -2.98 -16.76 -13.44
CA ASP A 49 -2.89 -15.61 -12.53
C ASP A 49 -3.63 -15.86 -11.20
N TYR A 50 -4.72 -16.64 -11.22
CA TYR A 50 -5.45 -17.02 -10.00
C TYR A 50 -4.67 -18.06 -9.20
N ILE A 51 -4.04 -19.02 -9.88
CA ILE A 51 -3.21 -20.05 -9.23
C ILE A 51 -2.00 -19.38 -8.58
N ASP A 52 -1.27 -18.54 -9.33
CA ASP A 52 -0.09 -17.83 -8.84
C ASP A 52 -0.42 -16.97 -7.62
N SER A 53 -1.57 -16.28 -7.63
CA SER A 53 -1.95 -15.38 -6.52
C SER A 53 -2.33 -16.09 -5.22
N HIS A 54 -2.74 -17.37 -5.28
CA HIS A 54 -3.22 -18.12 -4.10
C HIS A 54 -2.18 -19.09 -3.53
N TYR A 55 -1.19 -19.49 -4.33
CA TYR A 55 -0.27 -20.57 -3.97
C TYR A 55 1.21 -20.19 -4.10
N ASP A 56 1.53 -19.20 -4.92
CA ASP A 56 2.91 -18.91 -5.36
C ASP A 56 3.41 -17.57 -4.80
N SER A 57 2.69 -16.98 -3.84
CA SER A 57 3.14 -15.79 -3.12
C SER A 57 4.16 -16.20 -2.05
N GLU A 58 5.38 -15.70 -2.20
CA GLU A 58 6.53 -15.95 -1.30
C GLU A 58 6.24 -15.56 0.17
N ASP A 59 5.15 -14.84 0.42
CA ASP A 59 4.61 -14.52 1.74
C ASP A 59 3.47 -15.46 2.15
N ASN A 60 3.78 -16.71 2.53
CA ASN A 60 2.92 -17.58 3.35
C ASN A 60 1.47 -17.82 2.86
N SER A 61 1.21 -17.94 1.56
CA SER A 61 -0.11 -18.38 1.09
C SER A 61 -0.19 -19.92 1.01
N TYR A 62 -0.66 -20.51 2.11
CA TYR A 62 -0.91 -21.94 2.31
C TYR A 62 0.32 -22.83 2.07
N GLY A 63 0.97 -23.27 3.17
CA GLY A 63 2.02 -24.30 3.18
C GLY A 63 1.50 -25.67 2.73
N ILE A 64 1.03 -25.76 1.49
CA ILE A 64 0.62 -26.99 0.83
C ILE A 64 1.82 -27.44 0.02
N GLU A 65 2.84 -27.95 0.72
CA GLU A 65 4.02 -28.53 0.07
C GLU A 65 3.67 -29.84 -0.65
N ILE A 66 2.55 -30.47 -0.30
CA ILE A 66 2.09 -31.74 -0.89
C ILE A 66 0.57 -31.68 -1.15
N ILE A 67 0.17 -31.67 -2.42
CA ILE A 67 -1.23 -31.86 -2.83
C ILE A 67 -1.43 -33.35 -3.10
N PRO A 68 -2.14 -34.10 -2.24
CA PRO A 68 -2.25 -35.56 -2.38
C PRO A 68 -3.12 -35.98 -3.57
N ALA A 69 -4.12 -35.17 -3.93
CA ALA A 69 -4.99 -35.44 -5.07
C ALA A 69 -5.64 -34.15 -5.58
N PHE A 70 -5.78 -34.07 -6.91
CA PHE A 70 -6.60 -33.07 -7.58
C PHE A 70 -7.95 -33.67 -7.97
N LYS A 71 -9.01 -32.90 -7.78
CA LYS A 71 -10.36 -33.19 -8.24
C LYS A 71 -10.70 -32.21 -9.35
N VAL A 72 -10.94 -32.74 -10.54
CA VAL A 72 -11.40 -31.93 -11.69
C VAL A 72 -12.89 -32.18 -11.88
N LYS A 73 -13.69 -31.13 -11.74
CA LYS A 73 -15.14 -31.17 -12.03
C LYS A 73 -15.38 -30.51 -13.38
N VAL A 74 -16.12 -31.22 -14.24
CA VAL A 74 -16.46 -30.78 -15.59
C VAL A 74 -17.98 -30.82 -15.75
N TRP A 75 -18.57 -29.70 -16.15
CA TRP A 75 -20.00 -29.62 -16.47
C TRP A 75 -20.18 -29.45 -17.97
N ASN A 76 -21.07 -30.26 -18.57
CA ASN A 76 -21.49 -30.09 -19.97
C ASN A 76 -22.51 -28.94 -20.04
N MET A 77 -22.11 -27.82 -20.61
CA MET A 77 -22.95 -26.62 -20.71
C MET A 77 -23.93 -26.66 -21.88
N ASP A 78 -23.79 -27.62 -22.79
CA ASP A 78 -24.80 -27.87 -23.83
C ASP A 78 -26.05 -28.54 -23.25
N ASN A 79 -25.92 -29.19 -22.09
CA ASN A 79 -27.07 -29.70 -21.37
C ASN A 79 -27.88 -28.54 -20.77
N TYR A 80 -29.15 -28.43 -21.16
CA TYR A 80 -30.07 -27.38 -20.72
C TYR A 80 -30.16 -27.24 -19.20
N LEU A 81 -30.06 -28.34 -18.44
CA LEU A 81 -30.11 -28.32 -16.98
C LEU A 81 -28.97 -27.52 -16.35
N ASN A 82 -27.83 -27.43 -17.04
CA ASN A 82 -26.63 -26.73 -16.58
C ASN A 82 -26.62 -25.24 -16.94
N LYS A 83 -27.62 -24.72 -17.66
CA LYS A 83 -27.70 -23.28 -18.02
C LYS A 83 -27.75 -22.34 -16.81
N LYS A 84 -28.12 -22.84 -15.63
CA LYS A 84 -28.14 -22.08 -14.38
C LYS A 84 -26.76 -21.92 -13.73
N ILE A 85 -25.73 -22.64 -14.19
CA ILE A 85 -24.36 -22.50 -13.70
C ILE A 85 -23.83 -21.14 -14.16
N LYS A 86 -23.58 -20.25 -13.19
CA LYS A 86 -23.01 -18.92 -13.47
C LYS A 86 -21.54 -19.06 -13.85
N ILE A 87 -21.16 -18.53 -15.01
CA ILE A 87 -19.77 -18.46 -15.45
C ILE A 87 -19.17 -17.15 -14.95
N ASN A 88 -18.14 -17.23 -14.10
CA ASN A 88 -17.41 -16.05 -13.67
C ASN A 88 -16.44 -15.65 -14.79
N LYS A 89 -16.70 -14.51 -15.46
CA LYS A 89 -15.75 -13.96 -16.44
C LYS A 89 -14.65 -13.21 -15.69
N ASN A 90 -13.40 -13.58 -15.93
CA ASN A 90 -12.15 -12.87 -15.60
C ASN A 90 -12.33 -11.63 -14.72
N ASN A 91 -12.35 -11.83 -13.39
CA ASN A 91 -11.90 -10.76 -12.52
C ASN A 91 -10.38 -10.81 -12.58
N THR A 92 -9.75 -9.85 -13.24
CA THR A 92 -8.36 -9.48 -12.95
C THR A 92 -8.31 -9.20 -11.45
N ILE A 93 -7.82 -10.15 -10.65
CA ILE A 93 -7.67 -9.97 -9.22
C ILE A 93 -6.53 -8.98 -9.05
N GLN A 94 -6.87 -7.70 -8.87
CA GLN A 94 -5.99 -6.84 -8.10
C GLN A 94 -6.01 -7.38 -6.68
N ILE A 95 -4.83 -7.73 -6.17
CA ILE A 95 -4.58 -8.09 -4.79
C ILE A 95 -4.96 -6.86 -3.95
N SER A 96 -6.21 -6.79 -3.51
CA SER A 96 -6.55 -6.09 -2.28
C SER A 96 -6.42 -7.14 -1.19
N GLN A 97 -5.39 -7.01 -0.35
CA GLN A 97 -5.25 -7.80 0.86
C GLN A 97 -6.41 -7.44 1.82
N LYS A 98 -7.58 -8.03 1.62
CA LYS A 98 -8.57 -8.18 2.69
C LYS A 98 -8.33 -9.52 3.36
N ARG A 99 -7.39 -9.54 4.32
CA ARG A 99 -7.27 -10.63 5.28
C ARG A 99 -8.48 -10.56 6.21
N ASN A 100 -9.49 -11.38 5.94
CA ASN A 100 -10.48 -11.73 6.94
C ASN A 100 -9.79 -12.67 7.95
N TYR A 101 -9.43 -12.13 9.11
CA TYR A 101 -9.10 -12.95 10.27
C TYR A 101 -10.39 -13.65 10.73
N SER A 102 -10.46 -14.96 10.50
CA SER A 102 -11.43 -15.83 11.15
C SER A 102 -10.78 -16.38 12.42
N THR A 103 -11.10 -15.78 13.55
CA THR A 103 -10.98 -16.47 14.84
C THR A 103 -12.02 -17.61 14.84
N LYS A 104 -11.52 -18.85 14.94
CA LYS A 104 -12.34 -20.01 15.27
C LYS A 104 -13.00 -19.77 16.62
N ASN A 105 -14.32 -19.62 16.64
CA ASN A 105 -15.26 -20.40 17.46
C ASN A 105 -16.64 -19.73 17.42
N ASN A 106 -17.52 -20.20 16.51
CA ASN A 106 -18.81 -20.79 16.90
C ASN A 106 -19.59 -21.23 15.67
N ILE A 107 -19.90 -22.52 15.66
CA ILE A 107 -20.80 -23.20 14.74
C ILE A 107 -22.23 -22.80 15.11
N LEU A 108 -22.96 -22.12 14.21
CA LEU A 108 -24.31 -22.46 13.74
C LEU A 108 -24.99 -21.26 13.05
N LYS A 109 -25.41 -21.52 11.80
CA LYS A 109 -26.54 -20.92 11.08
C LYS A 109 -26.80 -19.43 11.32
N LEU A 110 -26.31 -18.58 10.42
CA LEU A 110 -27.12 -17.49 9.88
C LEU A 110 -26.76 -17.25 8.42
N ILE A 111 -27.81 -17.34 7.61
CA ILE A 111 -27.87 -17.17 6.17
C ILE A 111 -27.28 -15.80 5.81
N GLN A 112 -26.01 -15.77 5.39
CA GLN A 112 -25.45 -14.56 4.79
C GLN A 112 -25.98 -14.42 3.36
N LYS A 113 -27.02 -13.60 3.22
CA LYS A 113 -27.25 -12.78 2.03
C LYS A 113 -25.93 -12.09 1.69
N ARG A 114 -25.16 -12.68 0.77
CA ARG A 114 -24.05 -12.01 0.10
C ARG A 114 -24.67 -10.90 -0.75
N TYR A 115 -24.63 -9.67 -0.23
CA TYR A 115 -24.76 -8.48 -1.04
C TYR A 115 -23.60 -8.48 -2.03
N TYR A 116 -23.89 -8.90 -3.25
CA TYR A 116 -23.05 -8.64 -4.41
C TYR A 116 -23.03 -7.12 -4.58
N SER A 117 -21.94 -6.47 -4.17
CA SER A 117 -21.67 -5.12 -4.65
C SER A 117 -21.46 -5.22 -6.16
N SER A 118 -22.34 -4.56 -6.89
CA SER A 118 -22.26 -4.32 -8.33
C SER A 118 -20.85 -3.90 -8.75
N THR A 119 -20.27 -4.70 -9.65
CA THR A 119 -19.39 -4.28 -10.76
C THR A 119 -18.69 -2.93 -10.58
N ALA A 120 -17.62 -2.90 -9.79
CA ALA A 120 -16.57 -1.91 -10.04
C ALA A 120 -15.93 -2.30 -11.37
N LYS A 121 -16.07 -1.45 -12.40
CA LYS A 121 -15.26 -1.56 -13.63
C LYS A 121 -13.80 -1.56 -13.16
N ILE A 122 -13.13 -2.69 -13.28
CA ILE A 122 -11.70 -2.77 -13.03
C ILE A 122 -11.06 -1.91 -14.13
N ASN A 123 -10.54 -0.74 -13.74
CA ASN A 123 -9.76 0.07 -14.67
C ASN A 123 -8.55 -0.77 -15.07
N SER A 124 -8.49 -1.17 -16.34
CA SER A 124 -7.37 -1.94 -16.89
C SER A 124 -6.10 -1.11 -17.04
N ASN A 125 -6.18 0.21 -16.83
CA ASN A 125 -5.13 1.16 -17.09
C ASN A 125 -4.95 2.13 -15.89
N ILE A 126 -3.72 2.57 -15.68
CA ILE A 126 -3.40 3.81 -14.97
C ILE A 126 -3.60 4.95 -15.96
N SER A 127 -4.68 5.71 -15.77
CA SER A 127 -5.07 6.79 -16.68
C SER A 127 -4.74 8.17 -16.11
N PRO A 128 -4.57 9.18 -16.99
CA PRO A 128 -4.56 10.58 -16.61
C PRO A 128 -5.80 10.93 -15.77
N ILE A 129 -5.61 11.73 -14.73
CA ILE A 129 -6.72 12.32 -13.97
C ILE A 129 -7.14 13.56 -14.73
N LYS A 130 -8.36 13.58 -15.26
CA LYS A 130 -8.90 14.80 -15.88
C LYS A 130 -8.85 15.92 -14.84
N ASN A 131 -8.26 17.05 -15.21
CA ASN A 131 -8.25 18.28 -14.43
C ASN A 131 -9.69 18.79 -14.34
N ASN A 132 -10.52 18.15 -13.52
CA ASN A 132 -11.55 18.88 -12.84
C ASN A 132 -10.76 19.83 -11.96
N ILE A 133 -10.69 21.10 -12.37
CA ILE A 133 -10.26 22.18 -11.49
C ILE A 133 -10.95 21.88 -10.16
N VAL A 134 -10.18 21.76 -9.08
CA VAL A 134 -10.74 21.76 -7.74
C VAL A 134 -11.31 23.18 -7.60
N THR A 135 -12.51 23.35 -8.15
CA THR A 135 -13.34 24.56 -8.09
C THR A 135 -13.92 24.72 -6.68
N GLY A 136 -13.74 23.71 -5.84
CA GLY A 136 -14.18 23.66 -4.47
C GLY A 136 -13.06 24.02 -3.51
N ILE A 137 -13.40 24.83 -2.53
CA ILE A 137 -12.65 25.12 -1.31
C ILE A 137 -11.97 23.83 -0.80
N ALA A 138 -10.67 23.93 -0.49
CA ALA A 138 -9.91 22.84 0.13
C ALA A 138 -10.67 22.24 1.31
N ASN A 139 -10.57 20.92 1.53
CA ASN A 139 -11.13 20.37 2.76
C ASN A 139 -10.44 21.01 3.97
N PRO A 140 -11.20 21.49 4.98
CA PRO A 140 -10.60 21.96 6.22
C PRO A 140 -9.76 20.86 6.86
N ILE A 141 -8.55 21.22 7.26
CA ILE A 141 -7.61 20.32 7.92
C ILE A 141 -7.42 20.72 9.39
N SER A 142 -7.20 19.72 10.22
CA SER A 142 -6.83 19.86 11.63
C SER A 142 -5.59 19.01 11.89
N ALA A 143 -4.88 19.31 12.98
CA ALA A 143 -3.73 18.55 13.43
C ALA A 143 -3.93 18.15 14.89
N MET A 144 -3.44 16.97 15.25
CA MET A 144 -3.55 16.43 16.60
C MET A 144 -2.22 15.85 17.04
N ASP A 145 -2.00 15.86 18.36
CA ASP A 145 -0.90 15.19 19.02
C ASP A 145 -1.35 14.57 20.35
N ILE A 146 -0.65 13.55 20.84
CA ILE A 146 -0.93 12.90 22.12
C ILE A 146 0.33 12.89 22.97
N GLU A 147 0.21 13.39 24.19
CA GLU A 147 1.24 13.20 25.20
C GLU A 147 0.87 12.01 26.11
N THR A 148 1.89 11.26 26.46
CA THR A 148 1.75 10.07 27.30
C THR A 148 2.64 10.13 28.52
N ILE A 149 2.27 9.40 29.57
CA ILE A 149 3.13 9.11 30.71
C ILE A 149 3.34 7.61 30.86
N GLU A 150 4.39 7.24 31.57
CA GLU A 150 4.57 5.89 32.10
C GLU A 150 3.97 5.79 33.51
N PHE A 151 3.02 4.87 33.69
CA PHE A 151 2.36 4.61 34.96
C PHE A 151 2.05 3.12 35.07
N ASN A 152 2.44 2.48 36.18
CA ASN A 152 2.28 1.02 36.39
C ASN A 152 2.77 0.17 35.21
N ASP A 153 3.99 0.39 34.74
CA ASP A 153 4.63 -0.30 33.59
C ASP A 153 3.86 -0.21 32.26
N ASN A 154 2.91 0.72 32.17
CA ASN A 154 2.10 0.96 30.99
C ASN A 154 2.22 2.42 30.54
N GLN A 155 2.04 2.64 29.25
CA GLN A 155 2.01 3.98 28.67
C GLN A 155 0.57 4.42 28.49
N TYR A 156 0.19 5.56 29.09
CA TYR A 156 -1.17 6.09 29.04
C TYR A 156 -1.22 7.49 28.43
N PRO A 157 -2.21 7.79 27.57
CA PRO A 157 -2.43 9.15 27.08
C PRO A 157 -2.94 10.02 28.24
N VAL A 158 -2.29 11.16 28.44
CA VAL A 158 -2.64 12.14 29.49
C VAL A 158 -3.07 13.48 28.94
N ALA A 159 -2.68 13.76 27.70
CA ALA A 159 -3.15 14.93 26.98
C ALA A 159 -3.42 14.57 25.52
N ILE A 160 -4.52 15.09 24.99
CA ILE A 160 -4.80 15.11 23.57
C ILE A 160 -4.88 16.59 23.17
N THR A 161 -4.10 16.99 22.17
CA THR A 161 -4.20 18.36 21.62
C THR A 161 -4.77 18.33 20.22
N LEU A 162 -5.60 19.32 19.91
CA LEU A 162 -6.20 19.52 18.60
C LEU A 162 -6.04 20.97 18.17
N SER A 163 -5.39 21.17 17.05
CA SER A 163 -5.24 22.47 16.40
C SER A 163 -6.04 22.49 15.10
N TYR A 164 -6.82 23.55 14.88
CA TYR A 164 -7.65 23.69 13.67
C TYR A 164 -7.93 25.17 13.33
N ILE A 165 -8.41 25.42 12.11
CA ILE A 165 -8.87 26.74 11.69
C ILE A 165 -10.35 26.91 12.03
N ASP A 166 -10.68 27.94 12.79
CA ASP A 166 -12.05 28.28 13.14
C ASP A 166 -12.76 29.10 12.05
N ASN A 167 -14.04 29.44 12.28
CA ASN A 167 -14.83 30.26 11.36
C ASN A 167 -14.28 31.69 11.18
N GLY A 168 -13.43 32.16 12.09
CA GLY A 168 -12.74 33.44 12.02
C GLY A 168 -11.42 33.37 11.26
N TYR A 169 -11.09 32.23 10.64
CA TYR A 169 -9.82 31.96 9.96
C TYR A 169 -8.60 32.03 10.88
N GLN A 170 -8.79 31.82 12.19
CA GLN A 170 -7.70 31.79 13.17
C GLN A 170 -7.39 30.36 13.59
N ILE A 171 -6.13 30.12 13.94
CA ILE A 171 -5.73 28.84 14.54
C ILE A 171 -6.24 28.81 15.98
N LYS A 172 -7.21 27.92 16.23
CA LYS A 172 -7.67 27.57 17.56
C LYS A 172 -7.01 26.27 18.01
N ASN A 173 -6.71 26.19 19.30
CA ASN A 173 -6.09 25.02 19.92
C ASN A 173 -6.98 24.58 21.08
N GLU A 174 -7.17 23.28 21.21
CA GLU A 174 -7.90 22.64 22.29
C GLU A 174 -7.02 21.60 22.93
N LEU A 175 -7.05 21.56 24.26
CA LEU A 175 -6.27 20.66 25.08
C LEU A 175 -7.24 19.89 25.97
N PHE A 176 -7.28 18.58 25.77
CA PHE A 176 -8.01 17.65 26.62
C PHE A 176 -6.99 17.02 27.56
N LEU A 177 -7.17 17.21 28.86
CA LEU A 177 -6.30 16.64 29.88
C LEU A 177 -7.03 15.52 30.61
N ILE A 178 -6.30 14.47 30.94
CA ILE A 178 -6.83 13.42 31.81
C ILE A 178 -7.10 13.99 33.20
N ASP A 179 -8.15 13.49 33.84
CA ASP A 179 -8.36 13.69 35.27
C ASP A 179 -7.32 12.86 36.02
N PHE A 180 -6.28 13.52 36.52
CA PHE A 180 -5.16 12.87 37.19
C PHE A 180 -5.52 12.26 38.54
N ASP A 181 -6.47 12.87 39.27
CA ASP A 181 -6.96 12.29 40.52
C ASP A 181 -7.73 11.01 40.24
N LEU A 182 -8.57 11.03 39.20
CA LEU A 182 -9.29 9.83 38.76
C LEU A 182 -8.34 8.78 38.17
N LEU A 183 -7.27 9.17 37.48
CA LEU A 183 -6.28 8.24 36.92
C LEU A 183 -5.65 7.34 38.00
N LEU A 184 -5.40 7.92 39.20
CA LEU A 184 -4.84 7.20 40.35
C LEU A 184 -5.85 6.25 41.01
N ILE A 185 -7.16 6.50 40.87
CA ILE A 185 -8.24 5.75 41.52
C ILE A 185 -8.83 4.68 40.57
N ASP A 186 -9.12 5.07 39.34
CA ASP A 186 -9.80 4.29 38.30
C ASP A 186 -9.27 4.72 36.91
N THR A 187 -8.16 4.10 36.52
CA THR A 187 -7.44 4.38 35.28
C THR A 187 -8.32 4.23 34.04
N ASP A 188 -9.13 3.17 33.96
CA ASP A 188 -9.98 2.91 32.80
C ASP A 188 -11.05 3.98 32.65
N LYS A 189 -11.66 4.41 33.76
CA LYS A 189 -12.65 5.50 33.72
C LYS A 189 -12.03 6.84 33.36
N ALA A 190 -10.84 7.15 33.86
CA ALA A 190 -10.11 8.37 33.50
C ALA A 190 -9.82 8.43 31.99
N LEU A 191 -9.34 7.32 31.41
CA LEU A 191 -9.09 7.20 29.97
C LEU A 191 -10.37 7.29 29.15
N ASN A 192 -11.43 6.62 29.58
CA ASN A 192 -12.72 6.67 28.90
C ASN A 192 -13.29 8.10 28.88
N ASN A 193 -13.16 8.85 29.97
CA ASN A 193 -13.58 10.25 30.03
C ASN A 193 -12.76 11.13 29.09
N LEU A 194 -11.43 10.98 29.07
CA LEU A 194 -10.54 11.72 28.16
C LEU A 194 -10.94 11.51 26.69
N TRP A 195 -11.16 10.27 26.29
CA TRP A 195 -11.56 9.95 24.91
C TRP A 195 -12.99 10.41 24.62
N TYR A 196 -13.92 10.27 25.56
CA TYR A 196 -15.29 10.74 25.41
C TYR A 196 -15.33 12.25 25.15
N ASP A 197 -14.59 13.05 25.92
CA ASP A 197 -14.53 14.50 25.78
C ASP A 197 -13.96 14.90 24.42
N TYR A 198 -12.83 14.29 24.03
CA TYR A 198 -12.21 14.53 22.73
C TYR A 198 -13.14 14.16 21.56
N ILE A 199 -13.73 12.96 21.56
CA ILE A 199 -14.61 12.46 20.49
C ILE A 199 -15.88 13.32 20.40
N THR A 200 -16.46 13.68 21.53
CA THR A 200 -17.64 14.55 21.60
C THR A 200 -17.32 15.91 21.00
N TYR A 201 -16.17 16.48 21.33
CA TYR A 201 -15.73 17.77 20.81
C TYR A 201 -15.57 17.78 19.30
N ILE A 202 -14.80 16.85 18.72
CA ILE A 202 -14.55 16.81 17.27
C ILE A 202 -15.84 16.55 16.48
N THR A 203 -16.77 15.78 17.08
CA THR A 203 -18.08 15.47 16.50
C THR A 203 -18.96 16.72 16.48
N ASN A 204 -19.05 17.44 17.60
CA ASN A 204 -19.87 18.65 17.72
C ASN A 204 -19.35 19.80 16.86
N ASN A 205 -18.03 19.90 16.70
CA ASN A 205 -17.39 20.91 15.85
C ASN A 205 -17.27 20.49 14.38
N SER A 206 -17.85 19.35 13.99
CA SER A 206 -17.85 18.86 12.60
C SER A 206 -16.45 18.73 11.97
N ILE A 207 -15.45 18.39 12.78
CA ILE A 207 -14.06 18.20 12.32
C ILE A 207 -13.99 16.93 11.47
N LYS A 208 -13.42 17.00 10.27
CA LYS A 208 -13.43 15.88 9.31
C LYS A 208 -12.08 15.22 9.07
N TYR A 209 -11.01 16.01 8.95
CA TYR A 209 -9.68 15.52 8.61
C TYR A 209 -8.68 15.96 9.66
N ILE A 210 -8.12 14.99 10.37
CA ILE A 210 -7.19 15.21 11.48
C ILE A 210 -5.87 14.55 11.09
N PHE A 211 -4.83 15.35 10.89
CA PHE A 211 -3.49 14.84 10.67
C PHE A 211 -2.79 14.59 12.00
N VAL A 212 -2.08 13.50 12.07
CA VAL A 212 -1.22 13.14 13.20
C VAL A 212 0.16 12.83 12.64
N HIS A 213 1.21 13.33 13.28
CA HIS A 213 2.56 13.10 12.81
C HIS A 213 3.09 11.80 13.41
N ASN A 214 3.36 10.80 12.56
CA ASN A 214 3.74 9.46 12.97
C ASN A 214 2.59 8.60 13.53
N LEU A 215 1.37 8.81 13.01
CA LEU A 215 0.16 8.03 13.35
C LEU A 215 0.44 6.51 13.35
N GLY A 216 1.16 6.03 12.34
CA GLY A 216 1.34 4.60 12.10
C GLY A 216 2.16 3.87 13.16
N ASN A 217 3.06 4.56 13.87
CA ASN A 217 3.96 3.92 14.83
C ASN A 217 3.63 4.21 16.30
N PHE A 218 2.80 5.22 16.59
CA PHE A 218 2.56 5.67 17.96
C PHE A 218 1.09 6.01 18.22
N ASP A 219 0.66 7.24 17.91
CA ASP A 219 -0.67 7.76 18.28
C ASP A 219 -1.84 6.93 17.77
N GLY A 220 -1.67 6.29 16.61
CA GLY A 220 -2.69 5.45 16.00
C GLY A 220 -3.14 4.31 16.91
N TYR A 221 -2.26 3.77 17.75
CA TYR A 221 -2.62 2.71 18.70
C TYR A 221 -3.56 3.25 19.79
N PHE A 222 -3.26 4.42 20.35
CA PHE A 222 -4.10 5.07 21.36
C PHE A 222 -5.45 5.50 20.77
N ILE A 223 -5.44 6.13 19.59
CA ILE A 223 -6.66 6.55 18.89
C ILE A 223 -7.55 5.33 18.58
N TYR A 224 -6.98 4.27 18.03
CA TYR A 224 -7.74 3.07 17.68
C TYR A 224 -8.34 2.40 18.93
N LYS A 225 -7.56 2.31 20.02
CA LYS A 225 -8.05 1.77 21.30
C LYS A 225 -9.20 2.62 21.85
N GLY A 226 -9.00 3.93 22.00
CA GLY A 226 -10.03 4.84 22.52
C GLY A 226 -11.32 4.83 21.70
N LEU A 227 -11.22 4.82 20.37
CA LEU A 227 -12.39 4.69 19.50
C LEU A 227 -13.10 3.33 19.67
N SER A 228 -12.34 2.25 19.79
CA SER A 228 -12.89 0.88 19.90
C SER A 228 -13.59 0.64 21.24
N GLU A 229 -13.17 1.34 22.29
CA GLU A 229 -13.80 1.29 23.62
C GLU A 229 -15.09 2.13 23.67
N GLN A 230 -15.12 3.25 22.94
CA GLN A 230 -16.24 4.19 22.94
C GLN A 230 -17.32 3.87 21.89
N MET A 231 -17.03 3.01 20.92
CA MET A 231 -17.89 2.81 19.75
C MET A 231 -18.02 1.36 19.32
N GLU A 232 -19.18 1.04 18.72
CA GLU A 232 -19.34 -0.27 18.07
C GLU A 232 -18.33 -0.45 16.90
N PRO A 233 -17.73 -1.63 16.74
CA PRO A 233 -16.72 -1.90 15.72
C PRO A 233 -17.13 -1.55 14.28
N LYS A 234 -18.43 -1.61 13.96
CA LYS A 234 -18.96 -1.29 12.61
C LYS A 234 -18.75 0.18 12.21
N PHE A 235 -18.48 1.06 13.18
CA PHE A 235 -18.27 2.49 12.95
C PHE A 235 -16.80 2.88 12.84
N VAL A 236 -15.87 1.96 13.11
CA VAL A 236 -14.42 2.20 13.04
C VAL A 236 -13.85 1.44 11.85
N ASN A 237 -13.21 2.15 10.92
CA ASN A 237 -12.53 1.58 9.77
C ASN A 237 -11.06 1.97 9.82
N THR A 238 -10.18 1.06 9.42
CA THR A 238 -8.74 1.32 9.40
C THR A 238 -8.12 0.82 8.10
N ILE A 239 -6.99 1.42 7.74
CA ILE A 239 -6.05 0.88 6.76
C ILE A 239 -4.73 0.73 7.51
N ILE A 240 -4.17 -0.48 7.48
CA ILE A 240 -2.88 -0.83 8.07
C ILE A 240 -1.97 -1.39 6.98
N ASP A 241 -0.67 -1.19 7.10
CA ASP A 241 0.31 -1.82 6.23
C ASP A 241 0.69 -3.23 6.71
N ASN A 242 1.58 -3.89 5.96
CA ASN A 242 2.12 -5.22 6.26
C ASN A 242 2.99 -5.25 7.53
N HIS A 243 3.39 -4.09 8.07
CA HIS A 243 4.12 -3.96 9.32
C HIS A 243 3.19 -3.64 10.50
N ASN A 244 1.86 -3.77 10.33
CA ASN A 244 0.83 -3.45 11.32
C ASN A 244 0.85 -1.99 11.77
N ARG A 245 1.32 -1.08 10.91
CA ARG A 245 1.31 0.35 11.16
C ARG A 245 0.09 0.97 10.52
N PHE A 246 -0.60 1.85 11.25
CA PHE A 246 -1.74 2.57 10.68
C PHE A 246 -1.32 3.47 9.51
N ILE A 247 -2.13 3.46 8.46
CA ILE A 247 -2.09 4.43 7.35
C ILE A 247 -3.21 5.45 7.57
N THR A 248 -4.41 4.96 7.90
CA THR A 248 -5.57 5.80 8.23
C THR A 248 -6.43 5.13 9.27
N ILE A 249 -7.02 5.93 10.16
CA ILE A 249 -8.11 5.51 11.05
C ILE A 249 -9.33 6.36 10.70
N GLN A 250 -10.51 5.77 10.68
CA GLN A 250 -11.73 6.47 10.29
C GLN A 250 -12.88 6.09 11.22
N MET A 251 -13.50 7.10 11.79
CA MET A 251 -14.80 7.00 12.44
C MET A 251 -15.88 7.37 11.42
N LYS A 252 -16.84 6.48 11.19
CA LYS A 252 -17.94 6.71 10.27
C LYS A 252 -19.26 6.22 10.86
N ASN A 253 -20.12 7.15 11.22
CA ASN A 253 -21.52 6.86 11.53
C ASN A 253 -22.43 7.48 10.44
N LYS A 254 -23.75 7.49 10.63
CA LYS A 254 -24.69 8.02 9.62
C LYS A 254 -24.56 9.54 9.41
N ILE A 255 -24.07 10.26 10.43
CA ILE A 255 -24.07 11.73 10.49
C ILE A 255 -22.66 12.28 10.25
N ASN A 256 -21.65 11.64 10.82
CA ASN A 256 -20.27 12.12 10.88
C ASN A 256 -19.30 11.12 10.23
N GLN A 257 -18.33 11.69 9.53
CA GLN A 257 -17.20 10.99 8.96
C GLN A 257 -15.92 11.74 9.30
N ILE A 258 -15.17 11.19 10.25
CA ILE A 258 -13.89 11.75 10.72
C ILE A 258 -12.77 10.80 10.32
N LYS A 259 -11.67 11.34 9.80
CA LYS A 259 -10.53 10.58 9.31
C LYS A 259 -9.24 11.11 9.92
N TRP A 260 -8.50 10.23 10.56
CA TRP A 260 -7.13 10.45 11.00
C TRP A 260 -6.16 10.00 9.91
N LEU A 261 -5.19 10.86 9.60
CA LEU A 261 -4.24 10.71 8.51
C LEU A 261 -2.80 10.80 9.05
N ASP A 262 -1.92 9.93 8.57
CA ASP A 262 -0.51 9.97 8.93
C ASP A 262 0.25 10.99 8.07
N SER A 263 0.61 12.13 8.65
CA SER A 263 1.40 13.14 7.93
C SER A 263 2.83 12.68 7.66
N TYR A 264 3.42 11.84 8.52
CA TYR A 264 4.80 11.35 8.36
C TYR A 264 4.94 10.42 7.15
N ARG A 265 3.88 9.68 6.80
CA ARG A 265 3.86 8.89 5.56
C ARG A 265 3.84 9.75 4.30
N ILE A 266 3.28 10.96 4.37
CA ILE A 266 3.24 11.90 3.25
C ILE A 266 4.55 12.68 3.17
N PHE A 267 5.05 13.13 4.32
CA PHE A 267 6.28 13.89 4.49
C PHE A 267 7.18 13.17 5.50
N ALA A 268 8.08 12.33 4.99
CA ALA A 268 8.91 11.41 5.77
C ALA A 268 10.13 12.11 6.40
N VAL A 269 9.85 13.13 7.22
CA VAL A 269 10.81 13.94 7.99
C VAL A 269 10.21 14.21 9.36
N THR A 270 11.05 14.55 10.34
CA THR A 270 10.57 14.93 11.68
C THR A 270 9.71 16.20 11.63
N LEU A 271 8.93 16.47 12.68
CA LEU A 271 8.07 17.66 12.72
C LEU A 271 8.86 18.98 12.56
N ASN A 272 10.06 19.07 13.16
CA ASN A 272 10.89 20.26 13.04
C ASN A 272 11.39 20.45 11.60
N GLU A 273 11.92 19.38 10.99
CA GLU A 273 12.34 19.40 9.58
C GLU A 273 11.15 19.69 8.65
N LEU A 274 9.95 19.21 8.97
CA LEU A 274 8.73 19.50 8.22
C LEU A 274 8.41 21.01 8.26
N CYS A 275 8.56 21.64 9.43
CA CYS A 275 8.36 23.08 9.58
C CYS A 275 9.41 23.87 8.78
N GLU A 276 10.66 23.43 8.78
CA GLU A 276 11.74 24.01 7.97
C GLU A 276 11.47 23.90 6.47
N VAL A 277 11.06 22.72 5.99
CA VAL A 277 10.70 22.46 4.59
C VAL A 277 9.61 23.42 4.09
N PHE A 278 8.65 23.74 4.96
CA PHE A 278 7.53 24.62 4.62
C PHE A 278 7.69 26.06 5.13
N ASN A 279 8.87 26.41 5.64
CA ASN A 279 9.24 27.74 6.13
C ASN A 279 8.22 28.32 7.13
N VAL A 280 7.82 27.52 8.11
CA VAL A 280 6.95 27.93 9.23
C VAL A 280 7.68 27.76 10.56
N ASP A 281 7.25 28.48 11.59
CA ASP A 281 7.81 28.32 12.93
C ASP A 281 7.60 26.88 13.43
N GLY A 282 8.69 26.21 13.79
CA GLY A 282 8.67 24.89 14.42
C GLY A 282 8.40 24.94 15.92
N LYS A 283 8.86 23.91 16.63
CA LYS A 283 8.76 23.82 18.10
C LYS A 283 9.60 24.94 18.76
N LEU A 284 8.99 25.66 19.69
CA LEU A 284 9.65 26.72 20.45
C LEU A 284 10.29 26.19 21.73
N CYS A 285 9.70 25.17 22.36
CA CYS A 285 10.25 24.50 23.52
C CYS A 285 10.66 23.05 23.18
N LYS A 286 11.76 22.60 23.80
CA LYS A 286 12.23 21.22 23.69
C LYS A 286 11.46 20.32 24.65
N TYR A 287 11.37 19.05 24.30
CA TYR A 287 10.83 18.02 25.19
C TYR A 287 11.61 17.99 26.51
N ASN A 288 10.88 17.94 27.63
CA ASN A 288 11.45 17.73 28.95
C ASN A 288 11.14 16.30 29.41
N PRO A 289 12.15 15.44 29.65
CA PRO A 289 11.93 14.07 30.13
C PRO A 289 11.11 13.98 31.43
N SER A 290 11.11 15.03 32.26
CA SER A 290 10.28 15.09 33.47
C SER A 290 8.79 15.08 33.18
N PHE A 291 8.35 15.37 31.95
CA PHE A 291 6.95 15.26 31.53
C PHE A 291 6.43 13.81 31.59
N ASN A 292 7.31 12.81 31.46
CA ASN A 292 6.91 11.40 31.47
C ASN A 292 6.69 10.84 32.89
N ASN A 293 7.04 11.61 33.94
CA ASN A 293 6.92 11.18 35.33
C ASN A 293 5.71 11.85 36.00
N LEU A 294 4.70 11.06 36.33
CA LEU A 294 3.44 11.56 36.91
C LEU A 294 3.64 12.38 38.18
N ASP A 295 4.41 11.84 39.14
CA ASP A 295 4.61 12.49 40.44
C ASP A 295 5.30 13.85 40.29
N THR A 296 6.33 13.93 39.44
CA THR A 296 7.05 15.19 39.19
C THR A 296 6.15 16.19 38.47
N LEU A 297 5.38 15.71 37.47
CA LEU A 297 4.50 16.55 36.66
C LEU A 297 3.38 17.20 37.50
N LEU A 298 2.80 16.47 38.46
CA LEU A 298 1.70 16.98 39.29
C LEU A 298 2.14 17.87 40.45
N ASN A 299 3.34 17.65 40.97
CA ASN A 299 3.85 18.40 42.13
C ASN A 299 4.56 19.70 41.77
N ASP A 300 4.86 19.94 40.48
CA ASP A 300 5.47 21.18 39.99
C ASP A 300 4.53 21.91 39.02
N GLU A 301 3.85 22.95 39.52
CA GLU A 301 2.92 23.77 38.75
C GLU A 301 3.57 24.42 37.51
N LYS A 302 4.86 24.80 37.63
CA LYS A 302 5.61 25.40 36.53
C LYS A 302 5.89 24.35 35.46
N LEU A 303 6.30 23.14 35.86
CA LEU A 303 6.50 22.03 34.94
C LEU A 303 5.19 21.64 34.25
N PHE A 304 4.08 21.58 34.98
CA PHE A 304 2.78 21.29 34.41
C PHE A 304 2.33 22.35 33.40
N THR A 305 2.59 23.63 33.68
CA THR A 305 2.32 24.71 32.72
C THR A 305 3.18 24.58 31.46
N GLN A 306 4.47 24.25 31.61
CA GLN A 306 5.37 23.99 30.49
C GLN A 306 4.91 22.78 29.66
N PHE A 307 4.45 21.72 30.31
CA PHE A 307 3.88 20.55 29.64
C PHE A 307 2.67 20.91 28.77
N LYS A 308 1.71 21.68 29.29
CA LYS A 308 0.55 22.12 28.51
C LYS A 308 0.96 22.96 27.29
N GLN A 309 1.94 23.85 27.46
CA GLN A 309 2.48 24.66 26.37
C GLN A 309 3.18 23.79 25.32
N TYR A 310 3.97 22.81 25.75
CA TYR A 310 4.63 21.84 24.88
C TYR A 310 3.61 21.02 24.09
N ALA A 311 2.61 20.42 24.75
CA ALA A 311 1.59 19.59 24.10
C ALA A 311 0.81 20.37 23.01
N ILE A 312 0.48 21.65 23.27
CA ILE A 312 -0.22 22.50 22.30
C ILE A 312 0.67 22.88 21.12
N GLN A 313 1.97 23.11 21.36
CA GLN A 313 2.86 23.59 20.30
C GLN A 313 2.98 22.58 19.16
N ASP A 314 2.98 21.27 19.47
CA ASP A 314 3.29 20.22 18.51
C ASP A 314 2.16 20.09 17.48
N SER A 315 0.91 20.01 17.92
CA SER A 315 -0.23 20.02 17.00
C SER A 315 -0.35 21.35 16.24
N LYS A 316 -0.01 22.48 16.87
CA LYS A 316 -0.03 23.80 16.21
C LYS A 316 1.02 23.93 15.12
N ALA A 317 2.26 23.50 15.40
CA ALA A 317 3.36 23.50 14.44
C ALA A 317 3.03 22.58 13.26
N LEU A 318 2.48 21.39 13.54
CA LEU A 318 2.02 20.47 12.50
C LEU A 318 0.94 21.11 11.62
N LEU A 319 -0.08 21.76 12.22
CA LEU A 319 -1.12 22.43 11.44
C LEU A 319 -0.55 23.52 10.53
N LYS A 320 0.34 24.38 11.05
CA LYS A 320 0.97 25.45 10.25
C LYS A 320 1.70 24.87 9.03
N ALA A 321 2.51 23.83 9.23
CA ALA A 321 3.25 23.19 8.14
C ALA A 321 2.30 22.56 7.11
N LEU A 322 1.25 21.89 7.57
CA LEU A 322 0.26 21.28 6.68
C LEU A 322 -0.59 22.29 5.91
N LEU A 323 -0.90 23.45 6.49
CA LEU A 323 -1.59 24.54 5.78
C LEU A 323 -0.73 25.10 4.65
N SER A 324 0.58 25.31 4.90
CA SER A 324 1.54 25.71 3.86
C SER A 324 1.64 24.64 2.77
N ALA A 325 1.76 23.37 3.15
CA ALA A 325 1.78 22.25 2.21
C ALA A 325 0.50 22.22 1.36
N GLN A 326 -0.67 22.32 1.99
CA GLN A 326 -1.98 22.34 1.34
C GLN A 326 -2.09 23.46 0.31
N ASP A 327 -1.62 24.67 0.64
CA ASP A 327 -1.58 25.81 -0.30
C ASP A 327 -0.70 25.49 -1.53
N ILE A 328 0.54 25.07 -1.31
CA ILE A 328 1.49 24.72 -2.38
C ILE A 328 0.90 23.63 -3.29
N TYR A 329 0.43 22.52 -2.71
CA TYR A 329 -0.07 21.38 -3.49
C TYR A 329 -1.38 21.67 -4.22
N LEU A 330 -2.25 22.51 -3.67
CA LEU A 330 -3.44 22.96 -4.39
C LEU A 330 -3.08 23.93 -5.51
N ARG A 331 -2.31 24.97 -5.22
CA ARG A 331 -1.97 26.02 -6.19
C ARG A 331 -1.18 25.46 -7.36
N ASP A 332 -0.14 24.68 -7.08
CA ASP A 332 0.81 24.27 -8.10
C ASP A 332 0.35 22.98 -8.80
N PHE A 333 -0.31 22.08 -8.05
CA PHE A 333 -0.66 20.73 -8.53
C PHE A 333 -2.15 20.40 -8.57
N ASN A 334 -3.04 21.27 -8.07
CA ASN A 334 -4.49 21.02 -7.96
C ASN A 334 -4.78 19.76 -7.11
N ILE A 335 -4.02 19.56 -6.03
CA ILE A 335 -4.11 18.37 -5.17
C ILE A 335 -4.44 18.77 -3.74
N ASP A 336 -5.52 18.19 -3.23
CA ASP A 336 -5.87 18.24 -1.82
C ASP A 336 -5.11 17.16 -1.02
N ILE A 337 -4.30 17.54 -0.03
CA ILE A 337 -3.48 16.60 0.76
C ILE A 337 -4.32 15.67 1.64
N THR A 338 -5.59 15.99 1.95
CA THR A 338 -6.50 15.08 2.68
C THR A 338 -6.83 13.79 1.91
N SER A 339 -6.61 13.82 0.60
CA SER A 339 -6.80 12.67 -0.30
C SER A 339 -5.55 11.82 -0.49
N ILE A 340 -4.45 12.18 0.16
CA ILE A 340 -3.13 11.56 0.03
C ILE A 340 -2.86 10.71 1.28
N VAL A 341 -2.20 9.58 1.11
CA VAL A 341 -1.89 8.64 2.21
C VAL A 341 -0.41 8.30 2.33
N SER A 342 0.40 8.70 1.34
CA SER A 342 1.85 8.52 1.33
C SER A 342 2.54 9.43 0.32
N THR A 343 3.84 9.64 0.45
CA THR A 343 4.68 10.37 -0.52
C THR A 343 4.56 9.76 -1.92
N SER A 344 4.54 8.43 -2.04
CA SER A 344 4.37 7.75 -3.33
C SER A 344 2.98 8.02 -3.94
N SER A 345 1.93 8.05 -3.11
CA SER A 345 0.58 8.38 -3.59
C SER A 345 0.46 9.84 -4.03
N LEU A 346 1.15 10.76 -3.34
CA LEU A 346 1.26 12.17 -3.71
C LEU A 346 1.95 12.32 -5.07
N SER A 347 3.14 11.74 -5.21
CA SER A 347 3.93 11.77 -6.44
C SER A 347 3.16 11.18 -7.62
N LEU A 348 2.53 10.01 -7.45
CA LEU A 348 1.73 9.40 -8.50
C LEU A 348 0.50 10.26 -8.86
N LYS A 349 -0.14 10.90 -7.87
CA LYS A 349 -1.28 11.78 -8.14
C LYS A 349 -0.85 13.04 -8.89
N ILE A 350 0.28 13.66 -8.53
CA ILE A 350 0.89 14.77 -9.26
C ILE A 350 1.17 14.33 -10.70
N PHE A 351 1.86 13.20 -10.87
CA PHE A 351 2.17 12.65 -12.19
C PHE A 351 0.93 12.44 -13.04
N ARG A 352 -0.10 11.79 -12.51
CA ARG A 352 -1.35 11.51 -13.24
C ARG A 352 -2.17 12.76 -13.56
N THR A 353 -2.04 13.81 -12.76
CA THR A 353 -2.82 15.06 -12.91
C THR A 353 -2.16 16.03 -13.89
N LYS A 354 -0.82 16.09 -13.89
CA LYS A 354 -0.07 17.12 -14.64
C LYS A 354 0.75 16.58 -15.81
N PHE A 355 1.27 15.36 -15.71
CA PHE A 355 2.36 14.89 -16.59
C PHE A 355 2.00 13.65 -17.42
N LEU A 356 1.10 12.79 -16.94
CA LEU A 356 0.68 11.61 -17.66
C LEU A 356 -0.33 11.98 -18.75
N ASN A 357 0.05 11.76 -20.01
CA ASN A 357 -0.77 12.05 -21.17
C ASN A 357 -1.31 10.79 -21.87
N VAL A 358 -0.91 9.61 -21.40
CA VAL A 358 -1.26 8.31 -22.00
C VAL A 358 -1.77 7.35 -20.94
N ASP A 359 -2.59 6.38 -21.36
CA ASP A 359 -2.96 5.26 -20.51
C ASP A 359 -1.83 4.24 -20.41
N ILE A 360 -1.45 3.87 -19.19
CA ILE A 360 -0.49 2.80 -18.94
C ILE A 360 -1.26 1.53 -18.53
N PRO A 361 -1.20 0.44 -19.30
CA PRO A 361 -1.94 -0.78 -18.98
C PRO A 361 -1.41 -1.43 -17.71
N ILE A 362 -2.32 -1.89 -16.87
CA ILE A 362 -2.01 -2.74 -15.71
C ILE A 362 -1.77 -4.16 -16.23
N LEU A 363 -0.58 -4.67 -15.96
CA LEU A 363 -0.17 -5.99 -16.43
C LEU A 363 -0.91 -7.11 -15.70
N LYS A 364 -1.03 -8.27 -16.37
CA LYS A 364 -1.44 -9.53 -15.74
C LYS A 364 -0.40 -9.97 -14.71
N GLY A 365 -0.82 -10.69 -13.68
CA GLY A 365 0.05 -11.12 -12.57
C GLY A 365 1.28 -11.91 -13.04
N SER A 366 1.07 -12.89 -13.92
CA SER A 366 2.15 -13.68 -14.54
C SER A 366 3.15 -12.82 -15.34
N THR A 367 2.66 -11.83 -16.09
CA THR A 367 3.51 -10.91 -16.86
C THR A 367 4.26 -9.94 -15.96
N ASP A 368 3.60 -9.37 -14.95
CA ASP A 368 4.23 -8.52 -13.94
C ASP A 368 5.33 -9.29 -13.21
N LYS A 369 5.05 -10.52 -12.74
CA LYS A 369 6.03 -11.39 -12.07
C LYS A 369 7.25 -11.64 -12.96
N PHE A 370 7.04 -11.96 -14.24
CA PHE A 370 8.15 -12.15 -15.19
C PHE A 370 9.03 -10.89 -15.33
N ILE A 371 8.42 -9.71 -15.45
CA ILE A 371 9.14 -8.44 -15.59
C ILE A 371 9.81 -8.02 -14.27
N ARG A 372 9.12 -8.18 -13.14
CA ARG A 372 9.56 -7.80 -11.80
C ARG A 372 10.79 -8.58 -11.35
N ASN A 373 10.97 -9.82 -11.81
CA ASN A 373 12.20 -10.59 -11.60
C ASN A 373 13.47 -9.91 -12.18
N SER A 374 13.28 -8.89 -13.00
CA SER A 374 14.35 -8.12 -13.62
C SER A 374 14.46 -6.69 -13.04
N TYR A 375 13.68 -6.39 -12.01
CA TYR A 375 13.73 -5.11 -11.30
C TYR A 375 14.82 -5.15 -10.23
N PHE A 376 15.84 -4.30 -10.39
CA PHE A 376 16.97 -4.18 -9.47
C PHE A 376 17.07 -2.76 -8.90
N GLY A 377 17.73 -2.63 -7.76
CA GLY A 377 18.06 -1.33 -7.16
C GLY A 377 19.27 -0.66 -7.83
N GLY A 378 19.80 0.37 -7.17
CA GLY A 378 21.03 1.04 -7.61
C GLY A 378 22.24 0.10 -7.59
N GLY A 379 23.16 0.29 -8.54
CA GLY A 379 24.44 -0.39 -8.53
C GLY A 379 25.27 0.05 -7.33
N CYS A 380 25.79 -0.90 -6.56
CA CYS A 380 26.65 -0.66 -5.42
C CYS A 380 27.78 -1.68 -5.45
N ASP A 381 29.00 -1.19 -5.61
CA ASP A 381 30.22 -1.99 -5.58
C ASP A 381 30.88 -1.86 -4.20
N TYR A 382 31.26 -3.00 -3.62
CA TYR A 382 31.98 -3.03 -2.34
C TYR A 382 33.46 -3.26 -2.60
N TYR A 383 34.28 -2.28 -2.23
CA TYR A 383 35.73 -2.38 -2.29
C TYR A 383 36.31 -2.47 -0.88
N LYS A 384 37.25 -3.40 -0.64
CA LYS A 384 38.16 -3.32 0.51
C LYS A 384 39.44 -2.64 0.03
N GLY A 385 39.63 -1.37 0.37
CA GLY A 385 40.79 -0.61 -0.07
C GLY A 385 41.13 0.57 0.84
N TYR A 386 42.39 1.03 0.74
CA TYR A 386 42.87 2.28 1.29
C TYR A 386 42.92 3.32 0.17
N GLY A 387 42.50 4.56 0.45
CA GLY A 387 42.53 5.67 -0.51
C GLY A 387 43.07 6.95 0.12
N GLN A 388 43.84 7.71 -0.66
CA GLN A 388 44.29 9.07 -0.34
C GLN A 388 43.90 9.99 -1.52
N ASN A 389 43.65 11.27 -1.24
CA ASN A 389 43.30 12.29 -2.25
C ASN A 389 42.10 11.89 -3.14
N LEU A 390 41.03 11.40 -2.51
CA LEU A 390 39.83 10.94 -3.21
C LEU A 390 38.93 12.09 -3.64
N TYR A 391 38.24 11.89 -4.76
CA TYR A 391 37.20 12.79 -5.26
C TYR A 391 35.84 12.07 -5.22
N TYR A 392 34.81 12.79 -4.78
CA TYR A 392 33.44 12.31 -4.75
C TYR A 392 32.64 13.02 -5.85
N TYR A 393 31.96 12.23 -6.67
CA TYR A 393 31.09 12.71 -7.74
C TYR A 393 29.70 12.10 -7.55
N ASP A 394 28.68 12.94 -7.58
CA ASP A 394 27.29 12.51 -7.52
C ASP A 394 26.51 13.07 -8.72
N VAL A 395 25.56 12.29 -9.20
CA VAL A 395 24.69 12.68 -10.31
C VAL A 395 23.45 13.35 -9.73
N ASN A 396 23.29 14.65 -10.00
CA ASN A 396 22.10 15.41 -9.61
C ASN A 396 20.82 14.72 -10.12
N SER A 397 20.04 14.18 -9.18
CA SER A 397 18.75 13.55 -9.46
C SER A 397 18.80 12.46 -10.55
N LEU A 398 19.70 11.49 -10.39
CA LEU A 398 19.92 10.39 -11.35
C LEU A 398 18.64 9.75 -11.94
N TYR A 399 17.68 9.39 -11.08
CA TYR A 399 16.44 8.74 -11.52
C TYR A 399 15.53 9.69 -12.31
N PRO A 400 15.16 10.91 -11.82
CA PRO A 400 14.45 11.90 -12.62
C PRO A 400 15.12 12.20 -13.97
N PHE A 401 16.44 12.40 -13.99
CA PHE A 401 17.18 12.62 -15.23
C PHE A 401 17.03 11.45 -16.21
N SER A 402 17.10 10.22 -15.70
CA SER A 402 16.89 9.02 -16.52
C SER A 402 15.45 8.93 -17.05
N MET A 403 14.45 9.28 -16.23
CA MET A 403 13.01 9.29 -16.58
C MET A 403 12.63 10.28 -17.68
N MET A 404 13.48 11.27 -17.99
CA MET A 404 13.27 12.19 -19.12
C MET A 404 13.55 11.54 -20.48
N LYS A 405 14.16 10.37 -20.52
CA LYS A 405 14.42 9.60 -21.74
C LYS A 405 13.19 8.76 -22.13
N PRO A 406 13.08 8.27 -23.38
CA PRO A 406 12.00 7.36 -23.76
C PRO A 406 11.91 6.15 -22.83
N MET A 407 10.73 5.92 -22.25
CA MET A 407 10.45 4.83 -21.32
C MET A 407 9.39 3.87 -21.88
N PRO A 408 9.47 2.56 -21.54
CA PRO A 408 8.44 1.61 -21.92
C PRO A 408 7.12 1.92 -21.19
N PHE A 409 6.02 2.00 -21.95
CA PHE A 409 4.69 2.26 -21.38
C PHE A 409 3.61 1.27 -21.86
N LYS A 410 3.95 0.33 -22.75
CA LYS A 410 3.01 -0.68 -23.27
C LYS A 410 3.73 -1.99 -23.60
N LEU A 411 3.09 -3.11 -23.29
CA LEU A 411 3.50 -4.42 -23.79
C LEU A 411 3.06 -4.59 -25.25
N ILE A 412 4.02 -4.78 -26.15
CA ILE A 412 3.75 -4.96 -27.59
C ILE A 412 3.52 -6.43 -27.93
N LYS A 413 4.39 -7.32 -27.44
CA LYS A 413 4.37 -8.74 -27.77
C LYS A 413 5.06 -9.58 -26.70
N GLN A 414 4.61 -10.82 -26.54
CA GLN A 414 5.25 -11.85 -25.74
C GLN A 414 5.67 -13.00 -26.65
N HIS A 415 6.85 -13.54 -26.42
CA HIS A 415 7.41 -14.66 -27.17
C HIS A 415 7.81 -15.77 -26.21
N ASN A 416 7.33 -16.99 -26.45
CA ASN A 416 7.73 -18.15 -25.65
C ASN A 416 9.10 -18.68 -26.05
N ASN A 417 9.47 -18.54 -27.33
CA ASN A 417 10.78 -18.87 -27.88
C ASN A 417 11.21 -17.77 -28.85
N LEU A 418 12.31 -17.09 -28.52
CA LEU A 418 12.86 -16.03 -29.35
C LEU A 418 13.92 -16.64 -30.30
N ASN A 419 13.55 -16.90 -31.55
CA ASN A 419 14.53 -17.14 -32.63
C ASN A 419 14.83 -15.80 -33.30
N LEU A 420 15.57 -14.94 -32.60
CA LEU A 420 16.00 -13.64 -33.12
C LEU A 420 17.52 -13.67 -33.33
N ASP A 421 17.94 -13.27 -34.52
CA ASP A 421 19.34 -12.95 -34.77
C ASP A 421 19.61 -11.52 -34.29
N LEU A 422 20.14 -11.41 -33.06
CA LEU A 422 20.46 -10.13 -32.44
C LEU A 422 21.60 -9.39 -33.16
N THR A 423 22.27 -10.00 -34.15
CA THR A 423 23.32 -9.35 -34.93
C THR A 423 22.76 -8.48 -36.07
N VAL A 424 21.51 -8.70 -36.46
CA VAL A 424 20.86 -8.01 -37.59
C VAL A 424 19.83 -6.97 -37.12
N ASP A 425 19.19 -7.21 -35.98
CA ASP A 425 18.06 -6.38 -35.51
C ASP A 425 18.43 -5.59 -34.24
N ASN A 426 19.02 -4.41 -34.43
CA ASN A 426 19.57 -3.55 -33.37
C ASN A 426 18.51 -2.81 -32.51
N LYS A 427 17.25 -3.23 -32.54
CA LYS A 427 16.11 -2.50 -31.91
C LYS A 427 15.35 -3.33 -30.88
N LEU A 428 16.02 -4.25 -30.20
CA LEU A 428 15.39 -5.02 -29.13
C LEU A 428 15.41 -4.25 -27.80
N PHE A 429 14.23 -3.90 -27.30
CA PHE A 429 14.02 -3.47 -25.91
C PHE A 429 13.00 -4.41 -25.26
N GLY A 430 13.40 -5.12 -24.21
CA GLY A 430 12.52 -6.07 -23.53
C GLY A 430 13.18 -6.88 -22.43
N PHE A 431 12.46 -7.91 -21.97
CA PHE A 431 12.84 -8.76 -20.84
C PHE A 431 13.09 -10.18 -21.33
N LEU A 432 14.21 -10.79 -20.91
CA LEU A 432 14.64 -12.11 -21.39
C LEU A 432 15.04 -13.02 -20.23
N LYS A 433 14.53 -14.25 -20.25
CA LYS A 433 15.02 -15.32 -19.40
C LYS A 433 16.12 -16.08 -20.14
N LEU A 434 17.33 -16.07 -19.60
CA LEU A 434 18.52 -16.64 -20.24
C LEU A 434 19.31 -17.48 -19.23
N ASN A 435 20.07 -18.45 -19.74
CA ASN A 435 21.15 -19.09 -18.99
C ASN A 435 22.46 -18.46 -19.46
N VAL A 436 23.20 -17.83 -18.54
CA VAL A 436 24.50 -17.22 -18.84
C VAL A 436 25.61 -18.23 -18.53
N LEU A 437 26.46 -18.48 -19.51
CA LEU A 437 27.73 -19.20 -19.34
C LEU A 437 28.83 -18.15 -19.25
N TYR A 438 29.59 -18.15 -18.15
CA TYR A 438 30.66 -17.18 -17.96
C TYR A 438 31.90 -17.56 -18.75
N LEU A 439 32.48 -16.58 -19.42
CA LEU A 439 33.87 -16.57 -19.86
C LEU A 439 34.54 -15.41 -19.11
N ILE A 440 35.40 -15.72 -18.15
CA ILE A 440 36.21 -14.71 -17.48
C ILE A 440 37.27 -14.27 -18.48
N VAL A 441 37.17 -13.04 -18.97
CA VAL A 441 38.17 -12.41 -19.85
C VAL A 441 38.47 -11.02 -19.29
N GLY A 442 39.57 -10.89 -18.53
CA GLY A 442 40.17 -9.61 -18.11
C GLY A 442 39.43 -8.83 -17.00
N ASP A 443 39.91 -7.60 -16.76
CA ASP A 443 39.51 -6.65 -15.70
C ASP A 443 38.19 -5.91 -15.97
N LEU A 444 37.20 -6.58 -16.57
CA LEU A 444 35.90 -5.96 -16.85
C LEU A 444 35.04 -5.89 -15.58
N CYS A 445 34.68 -4.67 -15.17
CA CYS A 445 33.68 -4.41 -14.14
C CYS A 445 32.41 -5.24 -14.38
N TYR A 446 32.01 -6.00 -13.37
CA TYR A 446 30.84 -6.86 -13.42
C TYR A 446 29.55 -6.02 -13.46
N LEU A 447 28.98 -5.82 -14.64
CA LEU A 447 27.70 -5.11 -14.81
C LEU A 447 26.47 -5.98 -14.51
N LEU A 448 26.64 -7.25 -14.14
CA LEU A 448 25.55 -8.20 -13.90
C LEU A 448 25.40 -8.46 -12.40
N ASN A 449 24.30 -7.96 -11.83
CA ASN A 449 23.91 -8.24 -10.45
C ASN A 449 23.05 -9.51 -10.37
N PHE A 450 23.42 -10.45 -9.49
CA PHE A 450 22.77 -11.76 -9.37
C PHE A 450 21.87 -11.83 -8.14
N LYS A 451 20.55 -11.83 -8.36
CA LYS A 451 19.55 -12.38 -7.43
C LYS A 451 18.56 -13.25 -8.24
N GLY A 452 19.02 -14.38 -8.75
CA GLY A 452 18.19 -15.34 -9.51
C GLY A 452 18.39 -15.33 -11.04
N LYS A 453 17.88 -16.37 -11.71
CA LYS A 453 18.16 -16.76 -13.11
C LYS A 453 17.35 -15.96 -14.18
N LEU A 454 17.26 -14.63 -14.09
CA LEU A 454 16.54 -13.79 -15.07
C LEU A 454 17.25 -12.45 -15.32
N PHE A 455 17.19 -11.94 -16.56
CA PHE A 455 17.94 -10.75 -16.98
C PHE A 455 17.06 -9.71 -17.70
N THR A 456 17.37 -8.43 -17.53
CA THR A 456 16.92 -7.35 -18.44
C THR A 456 18.05 -7.08 -19.42
N LEU A 457 17.74 -7.02 -20.73
CA LEU A 457 18.71 -6.63 -21.75
C LEU A 457 18.34 -5.24 -22.27
N LEU A 458 19.25 -4.28 -22.13
CA LEU A 458 19.11 -2.95 -22.72
C LEU A 458 20.18 -2.83 -23.81
N VAL A 459 19.85 -3.25 -25.04
CA VAL A 459 20.76 -3.10 -26.19
C VAL A 459 20.50 -1.73 -26.80
N ASN A 460 21.24 -0.73 -26.32
CA ASN A 460 21.46 0.48 -27.10
C ASN A 460 22.81 0.33 -27.80
N GLY A 461 22.78 0.40 -29.14
CA GLY A 461 23.88 0.00 -30.02
C GLY A 461 25.26 0.41 -29.53
N LYS A 462 26.14 -0.61 -29.43
CA LYS A 462 27.61 -0.64 -29.27
C LYS A 462 28.13 -1.59 -28.16
N GLY A 463 27.40 -2.64 -27.81
CA GLY A 463 27.91 -3.76 -27.01
C GLY A 463 27.59 -5.10 -27.66
N LEU A 464 28.62 -5.89 -28.01
CA LEU A 464 28.46 -7.26 -28.52
C LEU A 464 28.05 -8.18 -27.36
N ILE A 465 26.84 -8.72 -27.41
CA ILE A 465 26.46 -9.89 -26.60
C ILE A 465 26.48 -11.10 -27.54
N SER A 466 27.57 -11.85 -27.51
CA SER A 466 27.72 -13.08 -28.29
C SER A 466 26.93 -14.20 -27.62
N LEU A 467 25.79 -14.58 -28.20
CA LEU A 467 25.09 -15.82 -27.86
C LEU A 467 25.48 -16.89 -28.88
N LYS A 468 26.45 -17.76 -28.54
CA LYS A 468 26.77 -18.93 -29.36
C LYS A 468 25.75 -20.05 -29.15
N LYS A 469 25.07 -20.42 -30.24
CA LYS A 469 24.17 -21.58 -30.37
C LYS A 469 24.99 -22.87 -30.27
N TRP A 470 24.65 -23.79 -29.36
CA TRP A 470 25.21 -25.15 -29.37
C TRP A 470 24.14 -26.17 -29.76
N LYS A 471 24.50 -27.02 -30.73
CA LYS A 471 23.74 -28.21 -31.14
C LYS A 471 23.86 -29.28 -30.02
N ARG A 472 22.73 -29.90 -29.68
CA ARG A 472 22.63 -31.08 -28.81
C ARG A 472 23.46 -32.24 -29.40
N TYR A 473 24.18 -32.94 -28.53
CA TYR A 473 24.39 -34.38 -28.65
C TYR A 473 23.45 -35.07 -27.67
#